data_AF-A0A527XRD2-F1
#
_entry.id   AF-A0A527XRD2-F1
#
_cell.length_a   1.000
_cell.length_b   1.000
_cell.length_c   1.000
_cell.angle_alpha   90.00
_cell.angle_beta   90.00
_cell.angle_gamma   90.00
#
_symmetry.space_group_name_H-M   'P 1'
#
loop_
_entity.id
_entity.type
_entity.pdbx_description
1 polymer ?
#
loop_
_entity_poly.entity_id
_entity_poly.type
_entity_poly.pdbx_seq_one_letter_code
_entity_poly.pdbx_strand_id
1 'polypeptide(L)'
;PYDPSWGYQTTGLYAPTARFGDPDGFARFVDGAHRAGIGVILDWVPAHFPVDEHGLVKFDGTALYEHADPRQGFHPDWNTAIYNFGRREVVSFLVNNALFWAE
;
A
#
# COMPACT_ATOMS: atom_id res chain seq x y z
N PRO A 1 7.16 -7.40 6.88
CA PRO A 1 6.41 -6.23 7.42
C PRO A 1 6.51 -6.19 8.96
N TYR A 2 6.28 -5.03 9.56
CA TYR A 2 6.37 -4.78 11.00
C TYR A 2 4.98 -4.87 11.64
N ASP A 3 4.72 -5.92 12.43
CA ASP A 3 3.39 -6.18 13.02
C ASP A 3 2.82 -5.01 13.85
N PRO A 4 3.64 -4.27 14.64
CA PRO A 4 3.15 -3.12 15.39
C PRO A 4 2.68 -1.93 14.55
N SER A 5 2.89 -1.93 13.22
CA SER A 5 2.27 -0.95 12.33
C SER A 5 0.77 -1.20 12.12
N TRP A 6 0.26 -2.36 12.55
CA TRP A 6 -1.11 -2.84 12.31
C TRP A 6 -1.51 -2.88 10.83
N GLY A 7 -0.53 -2.89 9.92
CA GLY A 7 -0.75 -2.87 8.47
C GLY A 7 -0.68 -1.49 7.85
N TYR A 8 -0.59 -0.40 8.62
CA TYR A 8 -0.57 0.97 8.09
C TYR A 8 0.79 1.41 7.53
N GLN A 9 1.81 0.56 7.56
CA GLN A 9 3.08 0.79 6.87
C GLN A 9 3.30 -0.31 5.82
N THR A 10 2.73 -0.10 4.63
CA THR A 10 2.69 -1.09 3.55
C THR A 10 3.90 -0.99 2.62
N THR A 11 4.47 -2.14 2.23
CA THR A 11 5.54 -2.21 1.22
C THR A 11 5.14 -2.94 -0.06
N GLY A 12 4.07 -3.76 -0.01
CA GLY A 12 3.56 -4.52 -1.15
C GLY A 12 2.07 -4.31 -1.36
N LEU A 13 1.70 -3.23 -2.07
CA LEU A 13 0.30 -2.81 -2.20
C LEU A 13 -0.56 -3.80 -3.01
N TYR A 14 0.05 -4.59 -3.90
CA TYR A 14 -0.62 -5.50 -4.83
C TYR A 14 -0.64 -6.96 -4.38
N ALA A 15 -0.42 -7.23 -3.09
CA ALA A 15 -0.44 -8.59 -2.57
C ALA A 15 -1.02 -8.62 -1.15
N PRO A 16 -1.83 -9.64 -0.80
CA PRO A 16 -2.22 -9.85 0.59
C PRO A 16 -1.01 -10.32 1.39
N THR A 17 -1.03 -10.09 2.71
CA THR A 17 0.10 -10.51 3.54
C THR A 17 0.22 -12.04 3.58
N ALA A 18 1.42 -12.55 3.30
CA ALA A 18 1.70 -13.99 3.33
C ALA A 18 1.58 -14.63 4.72
N ARG A 19 1.42 -13.84 5.80
CA ARG A 19 1.23 -14.35 7.17
C ARG A 19 0.04 -15.28 7.32
N PHE A 20 -0.99 -15.09 6.49
CA PHE A 20 -2.25 -15.82 6.58
C PHE A 20 -2.47 -16.78 5.41
N GLY A 21 -1.44 -17.01 4.58
CA GLY A 21 -1.49 -17.93 3.45
C GLY A 21 -1.22 -17.24 2.10
N ASP A 22 -1.64 -17.93 1.05
CA ASP A 22 -1.49 -17.48 -0.34
C ASP A 22 -2.61 -16.51 -0.76
N PRO A 23 -2.45 -15.81 -1.90
CA PRO A 23 -3.50 -14.95 -2.45
C PRO A 23 -4.82 -15.70 -2.71
N ASP A 24 -4.76 -16.95 -3.16
CA ASP A 24 -5.95 -17.78 -3.37
C ASP A 24 -6.71 -18.03 -2.06
N GLY A 25 -6.02 -18.11 -0.92
CA GLY A 25 -6.60 -18.20 0.41
C GLY A 25 -7.39 -16.97 0.79
N PHE A 26 -6.87 -15.78 0.50
CA PHE A 26 -7.60 -14.54 0.70
C PHE A 26 -8.83 -14.45 -0.23
N ALA A 27 -8.69 -14.86 -1.50
CA ALA A 27 -9.82 -14.94 -2.42
C ALA A 27 -10.94 -15.86 -1.91
N ARG A 28 -10.59 -17.05 -1.39
CA ARG A 28 -11.55 -17.99 -0.76
C ARG A 28 -12.24 -17.38 0.47
N PHE A 29 -11.53 -16.58 1.27
CA PHE A 29 -12.12 -15.89 2.41
C PHE A 29 -13.19 -14.88 1.97
N VAL A 30 -12.86 -14.01 1.00
CA VAL A 30 -13.79 -13.00 0.45
C VAL A 30 -15.03 -13.66 -0.16
N ASP A 31 -14.83 -14.69 -0.97
CA ASP A 31 -15.90 -15.49 -1.58
C ASP A 31 -16.79 -16.19 -0.53
N GLY A 32 -16.20 -16.70 0.55
CA GLY A 32 -16.93 -17.23 1.70
C GLY A 32 -17.81 -16.18 2.39
N ALA A 33 -17.28 -14.98 2.64
CA ALA A 33 -18.04 -13.87 3.23
C ALA A 33 -19.23 -13.45 2.33
N HIS A 34 -19.00 -13.31 1.02
CA HIS A 34 -20.04 -12.95 0.07
C HIS A 34 -21.16 -14.00 -0.02
N ARG A 35 -20.83 -15.30 -0.02
CA ARG A 35 -21.84 -16.37 0.04
C ARG A 35 -22.69 -16.33 1.32
N ALA A 36 -22.13 -15.81 2.41
CA ALA A 36 -22.85 -15.61 3.66
C ALA A 36 -23.62 -14.28 3.72
N GLY A 37 -23.61 -13.47 2.65
CA GLY A 37 -24.26 -12.16 2.62
C GLY A 37 -23.52 -11.07 3.40
N ILE A 38 -22.22 -11.24 3.64
CA ILE A 38 -21.37 -10.30 4.38
C ILE A 38 -20.48 -9.53 3.40
N GLY A 39 -20.52 -8.20 3.45
CA GLY A 39 -19.60 -7.35 2.69
C GLY A 39 -18.22 -7.28 3.34
N VAL A 40 -17.17 -7.16 2.53
CA VAL A 40 -15.78 -7.00 2.98
C VAL A 40 -15.32 -5.57 2.69
N ILE A 41 -14.77 -4.91 3.71
CA ILE A 41 -14.15 -3.58 3.59
C ILE A 41 -12.66 -3.75 3.87
N LEU A 42 -11.81 -3.15 3.02
CA LEU A 42 -10.37 -3.12 3.21
C LEU A 42 -9.93 -1.71 3.57
N ASP A 43 -9.17 -1.59 4.66
CA ASP A 43 -8.45 -0.36 4.95
C ASP A 43 -7.36 -0.17 3.89
N TRP A 44 -7.48 0.91 3.12
CA TRP A 44 -6.53 1.26 2.07
C TRP A 44 -5.67 2.45 2.52
N VAL A 45 -4.35 2.35 2.34
CA VAL A 45 -3.37 3.29 2.92
C VAL A 45 -2.58 4.03 1.83
N PRO A 46 -3.21 4.98 1.11
CA PRO A 46 -2.55 5.73 0.03
C PRO A 46 -1.80 6.97 0.53
N ALA A 47 -1.89 7.30 1.82
CA ALA A 47 -1.38 8.57 2.35
C ALA A 47 0.16 8.60 2.47
N HIS A 48 0.78 7.46 2.73
CA HIS A 48 2.22 7.34 2.97
C HIS A 48 2.72 5.91 2.80
N PHE A 49 4.04 5.73 2.79
CA PHE A 49 4.72 4.43 2.79
C PHE A 49 6.00 4.48 3.63
N PRO A 50 6.46 3.36 4.22
CA PRO A 50 7.65 3.37 5.07
C PRO A 50 8.95 3.45 4.23
N VAL A 51 10.05 3.79 4.89
CA VAL A 51 11.37 4.00 4.26
C VAL A 51 12.25 2.75 4.24
N ASP A 52 11.65 1.56 4.30
CA ASP A 52 12.36 0.30 4.13
C ASP A 52 13.07 0.23 2.77
N GLU A 53 14.35 -0.13 2.75
CA GLU A 53 15.17 -0.17 1.52
C GLU A 53 14.65 -1.13 0.45
N HIS A 54 13.95 -2.19 0.86
CA HIS A 54 13.31 -3.15 -0.05
C HIS A 54 11.95 -2.67 -0.60
N GLY A 55 11.48 -1.50 -0.14
CA GLY A 55 10.22 -0.89 -0.51
C GLY A 55 10.34 0.09 -1.67
N LEU A 56 9.63 1.20 -1.59
CA LEU A 56 9.48 2.17 -2.69
C LEU A 56 10.40 3.39 -2.57
N VAL A 57 11.05 3.60 -1.43
CA VAL A 57 11.91 4.77 -1.22
C VAL A 57 13.11 4.72 -2.15
N LYS A 58 13.42 5.84 -2.81
CA LYS A 58 14.54 5.93 -3.76
C LYS A 58 14.61 4.78 -4.78
N PHE A 59 13.45 4.36 -5.27
CA PHE A 59 13.30 3.12 -6.05
C PHE A 59 14.29 2.97 -7.23
N ASP A 60 14.59 4.07 -7.93
CA ASP A 60 15.55 4.12 -9.05
C ASP A 60 16.82 4.93 -8.73
N GLY A 61 17.10 5.16 -7.44
CA GLY A 61 18.14 6.06 -6.96
C GLY A 61 17.72 7.53 -6.84
N THR A 62 16.50 7.88 -7.29
CA THR A 62 15.91 9.22 -7.17
C THR A 62 14.63 9.20 -6.35
N ALA A 63 14.11 10.37 -5.95
CA ALA A 63 12.78 10.49 -5.36
C ALA A 63 11.69 10.19 -6.41
N LEU A 64 11.44 8.89 -6.65
CA LEU A 64 10.57 8.41 -7.72
C LEU A 64 9.11 8.39 -7.28
N TYR A 65 8.81 7.62 -6.22
CA TYR A 65 7.46 7.46 -5.67
C TYR A 65 7.15 8.55 -4.66
N GLU A 66 8.13 8.97 -3.87
CA GLU A 66 8.06 10.09 -2.95
C GLU A 66 8.31 11.44 -3.63
N HIS A 67 7.83 12.52 -3.04
CA HIS A 67 8.13 13.87 -3.53
C HIS A 67 9.58 14.27 -3.18
N ALA A 68 10.32 14.87 -4.12
CA ALA A 68 11.73 15.23 -3.92
C ALA A 68 11.96 16.33 -2.87
N ASP A 69 11.02 17.26 -2.74
CA ASP A 69 10.99 18.23 -1.63
C ASP A 69 10.54 17.53 -0.33
N PRO A 70 11.39 17.41 0.69
CA PRO A 70 11.06 16.70 1.93
C PRO A 70 9.93 17.37 2.72
N ARG A 71 9.64 18.65 2.48
CA ARG A 71 8.49 19.35 3.09
C ARG A 71 7.14 18.83 2.57
N GLN A 72 7.15 18.11 1.45
CA GLN A 72 5.99 17.51 0.80
C GLN A 72 6.08 15.99 0.74
N GLY A 73 7.30 15.44 0.74
CA GLY A 73 7.57 14.01 0.54
C GLY A 73 7.77 13.20 1.81
N PHE A 74 7.61 13.79 2.99
CA PHE A 74 7.93 13.11 4.24
C PHE A 74 7.04 13.52 5.42
N HIS A 75 6.56 12.54 6.18
CA HIS A 75 5.90 12.73 7.48
C HIS A 75 6.95 12.53 8.60
N PRO A 76 7.46 13.61 9.21
CA PRO A 76 8.53 13.51 10.21
C PRO A 76 8.10 12.79 11.49
N ASP A 77 6.85 12.99 11.93
CA ASP A 77 6.32 12.39 13.16
C ASP A 77 6.12 10.87 13.04
N TRP A 78 5.93 10.38 11.80
CA TRP A 78 5.68 8.96 11.52
C TRP A 78 6.90 8.26 10.91
N ASN A 79 7.92 9.04 10.52
CA ASN A 79 9.10 8.56 9.81
C ASN A 79 8.76 7.80 8.52
N THR A 80 7.82 8.33 7.73
CA THR A 80 7.33 7.73 6.49
C THR A 80 7.39 8.69 5.31
N ALA A 81 7.62 8.17 4.12
CA ALA A 81 7.56 8.95 2.88
C ALA A 81 6.12 9.17 2.41
N ILE A 82 5.88 10.27 1.71
CA ILE A 82 4.59 10.66 1.15
C ILE A 82 4.66 10.49 -0.37
N TYR A 83 3.66 9.82 -0.95
CA TYR A 83 3.54 9.65 -2.40
C TYR A 83 3.51 11.00 -3.13
N ASN A 84 4.23 11.09 -4.24
CA ASN A 84 4.21 12.25 -5.12
C ASN A 84 2.94 12.26 -5.97
N PHE A 85 1.84 12.77 -5.42
CA PHE A 85 0.56 12.91 -6.12
C PHE A 85 0.62 13.84 -7.34
N GLY A 86 1.68 14.64 -7.50
CA GLY A 86 1.92 15.44 -8.71
C GLY A 86 2.45 14.64 -9.89
N ARG A 87 2.89 13.39 -9.67
CA ARG A 87 3.45 12.52 -10.71
C ARG A 87 2.42 11.53 -11.22
N ARG A 88 2.18 11.55 -12.53
CA ARG A 88 1.15 10.74 -13.20
C ARG A 88 1.31 9.24 -12.96
N GLU A 89 2.53 8.72 -13.06
CA GLU A 89 2.80 7.29 -12.86
C GLU A 89 2.54 6.85 -11.41
N VAL A 90 2.79 7.72 -10.43
CA VAL A 90 2.51 7.45 -9.01
C VAL A 90 1.01 7.47 -8.75
N VAL A 91 0.29 8.44 -9.32
CA VAL A 91 -1.18 8.47 -9.25
C VAL A 91 -1.77 7.22 -9.91
N SER A 92 -1.29 6.83 -11.10
CA SER A 92 -1.73 5.59 -11.76
C SER A 92 -1.43 4.36 -10.92
N PHE A 93 -0.26 4.28 -10.27
CA PHE A 93 0.07 3.17 -9.37
C PHE A 93 -0.92 3.05 -8.21
N LEU A 94 -1.35 4.16 -7.61
CA LEU A 94 -2.31 4.17 -6.50
C LEU A 94 -3.74 3.89 -6.96
N VAL A 95 -4.20 4.53 -8.04
CA VAL A 95 -5.55 4.32 -8.58
C VAL A 95 -5.73 2.88 -9.04
N ASN A 96 -4.76 2.33 -9.78
CA ASN A 96 -4.80 0.93 -10.20
C ASN A 96 -4.72 -0.03 -9.01
N ASN A 97 -4.13 0.38 -7.89
CA ASN A 97 -4.12 -0.43 -6.68
C ASN A 97 -5.50 -0.49 -6.01
N ALA A 98 -6.21 0.63 -5.95
CA ALA A 98 -7.58 0.65 -5.45
C ALA A 98 -8.50 -0.21 -6.33
N LEU A 99 -8.37 -0.13 -7.65
CA LEU A 99 -9.12 -0.95 -8.59
C LEU A 99 -8.76 -2.43 -8.49
N PHE A 100 -7.47 -2.77 -8.38
CA PHE A 100 -6.99 -4.14 -8.24
C PHE A 100 -7.66 -4.91 -7.08
N TRP A 101 -7.99 -4.23 -5.99
CA TRP A 101 -8.67 -4.85 -4.85
C TRP A 101 -10.19 -4.89 -4.97
N ALA A 102 -10.77 -4.06 -5.84
CA ALA A 102 -12.21 -3.97 -6.05
C ALA A 102 -12.72 -4.87 -7.19
N GLU A 103 -11.86 -5.21 -8.15
CA GLU A 103 -12.14 -6.10 -9.31
C GLU A 103 -11.87 -7.58 -9.00
#